data_AF-A0A3D5KI58-F1
#
_entry.id   AF-A0A3D5KI58-F1
#
_cell.length_a   1.000
_cell.length_b   1.000
_cell.length_c   1.000
_cell.angle_alpha   90.00
_cell.angle_beta   90.00
_cell.angle_gamma   90.00
#
_symmetry.space_group_name_H-M   'P 1'
#
loop_
_entity.id
_entity.type
_entity.pdbx_description
1 polymer ?
#
loop_
_entity_poly.entity_id
_entity_poly.type
_entity_poly.pdbx_seq_one_letter_code
_entity_poly.pdbx_strand_id
1 'polypeptide(L)'
;MSWDTALADLRTVLDEGSQDKLAYRKRCLGDVNGVNTSFKTFDNRRETDFTTVSAPLGVWVNGTLLAASGVTTDYPTSGDFVLAAAPANGEYVEASYYYRWFLDTELEQFLVSGSEWLALGSDYTQVSEGLRPGALKYAASEAYQKLAVRLSRRLSEGFMLNDAPAVDTVGKMVTEYGQIALKYREDAEKVRDDFYSRSGQQKQPLFGFVLGRIKDNVPKQ
;
A
#
# COMPACT_ATOMS: atom_id res chain seq x y z
N MET A 1 1.13 -16.68 -10.75
CA MET A 1 2.22 -15.69 -10.60
C MET A 1 3.02 -16.14 -9.40
N SER A 2 4.32 -16.32 -9.57
CA SER A 2 5.23 -16.67 -8.49
C SER A 2 6.31 -15.60 -8.53
N TRP A 3 6.14 -14.53 -7.78
CA TRP A 3 7.27 -13.64 -7.50
C TRP A 3 8.10 -14.26 -6.38
N ASP A 4 9.39 -13.91 -6.31
CA ASP A 4 10.44 -14.67 -5.61
C ASP A 4 10.16 -15.00 -4.13
N THR A 5 9.26 -14.27 -3.46
CA THR A 5 8.81 -14.54 -2.09
C THR A 5 7.33 -14.16 -1.89
N ALA A 6 6.67 -14.79 -0.92
CA ALA A 6 5.29 -14.49 -0.52
C ALA A 6 5.10 -13.02 -0.09
N LEU A 7 6.12 -12.42 0.50
CA LEU A 7 6.13 -11.01 0.90
C LEU A 7 6.14 -10.10 -0.33
N ALA A 8 6.96 -10.42 -1.34
CA ALA A 8 6.97 -9.68 -2.61
C ALA A 8 5.61 -9.78 -3.31
N ASP A 9 5.01 -10.98 -3.36
CA ASP A 9 3.66 -11.18 -3.90
C ASP A 9 2.63 -10.27 -3.20
N LEU A 10 2.64 -10.25 -1.86
CA LEU A 10 1.72 -9.41 -1.09
C LEU A 10 1.96 -7.91 -1.32
N ARG A 11 3.22 -7.48 -1.39
CA ARG A 11 3.54 -6.09 -1.72
C ARG A 11 3.02 -5.67 -3.08
N THR A 12 3.13 -6.54 -4.08
CA THR A 12 2.57 -6.27 -5.41
C THR A 12 1.05 -6.18 -5.37
N VAL A 13 0.36 -7.02 -4.59
CA VAL A 13 -1.10 -6.94 -4.43
C VAL A 13 -1.53 -5.64 -3.74
N LEU A 14 -0.70 -5.09 -2.85
CA LEU A 14 -0.98 -3.88 -2.08
C LEU A 14 -0.39 -2.59 -2.69
N ASP A 15 0.27 -2.67 -3.85
CA ASP A 15 1.05 -1.59 -4.46
C ASP A 15 2.05 -0.94 -3.47
N GLU A 16 2.72 -1.74 -2.63
CA GLU A 16 3.65 -1.33 -1.56
C GLU A 16 5.14 -1.45 -1.96
N GLY A 17 5.47 -1.17 -3.22
CA GLY A 17 6.85 -1.00 -3.66
C GLY A 17 7.53 0.21 -3.01
N SER A 18 8.86 0.22 -3.02
CA SER A 18 9.67 1.27 -2.39
C SER A 18 9.49 2.66 -3.01
N GLN A 19 8.91 2.74 -4.21
CA GLN A 19 8.75 3.96 -4.99
C GLN A 19 7.31 4.21 -5.45
N ASP A 20 6.36 3.38 -5.02
CA ASP A 20 4.99 3.42 -5.57
C ASP A 20 4.20 4.62 -5.05
N LYS A 21 4.55 5.13 -3.87
CA LYS A 21 3.80 6.18 -3.18
C LYS A 21 4.64 7.42 -2.95
N LEU A 22 4.52 8.37 -3.87
CA LEU A 22 5.19 9.66 -3.81
C LEU A 22 4.29 10.72 -3.16
N ALA A 23 4.79 11.32 -2.07
CA ALA A 23 4.33 12.62 -1.62
C ALA A 23 5.21 13.69 -2.29
N TYR A 24 4.64 14.52 -3.17
CA TYR A 24 5.39 15.56 -3.86
C TYR A 24 5.03 16.93 -3.29
N ARG A 25 6.03 17.68 -2.82
CA ARG A 25 5.91 19.05 -2.28
C ARG A 25 4.74 19.22 -1.32
N LYS A 26 4.62 18.28 -0.38
CA LYS A 26 3.58 18.33 0.65
C LYS A 26 4.06 19.23 1.79
N ARG A 27 3.18 20.11 2.29
CA ARG A 27 3.51 20.97 3.43
C ARG A 27 3.83 20.13 4.66
N CYS A 28 4.88 20.54 5.36
CA CYS A 28 5.29 19.94 6.62
C CYS A 28 4.56 20.60 7.79
N LEU A 29 4.37 19.84 8.86
CA LEU A 29 3.77 20.29 10.10
C LEU A 29 4.84 20.93 10.99
N GLY A 30 4.51 22.06 11.60
CA GLY A 30 5.39 22.82 12.48
C GLY A 30 5.21 24.32 12.26
N ASP A 31 5.34 25.10 13.33
CA ASP A 31 5.24 26.56 13.22
C ASP A 31 6.48 27.13 12.54
N VAL A 32 6.28 28.05 11.59
CA VAL A 32 7.37 28.77 10.93
C VAL A 32 7.45 30.19 11.51
N ASN A 33 8.14 30.31 12.65
CA ASN A 33 8.19 31.55 13.45
C ASN A 33 9.60 32.19 13.51
N GLY A 34 10.56 31.73 12.71
CA GLY A 34 11.95 32.20 12.78
C GLY A 34 12.81 31.55 13.87
N VAL A 35 12.25 30.66 14.69
CA VAL A 35 12.95 30.00 15.80
C VAL A 35 12.82 28.48 15.73
N ASN A 36 11.66 27.97 15.33
CA ASN A 36 11.41 26.53 15.26
C ASN A 36 12.23 25.89 14.13
N THR A 37 12.95 24.84 14.48
CA THR A 37 13.75 24.02 13.56
C THR A 37 13.18 22.62 13.36
N SER A 38 12.20 22.22 14.16
CA SER A 38 11.62 20.88 14.12
C SER A 38 10.33 20.87 13.31
N PHE A 39 10.28 19.97 12.33
CA PHE A 39 9.13 19.79 11.45
C PHE A 39 8.78 18.31 11.33
N LYS A 40 7.55 18.03 10.93
CA LYS A 40 7.04 16.67 10.77
C LYS A 40 6.35 16.49 9.44
N THR A 41 6.64 15.40 8.73
CA THR A 41 5.89 15.03 7.52
C THR A 41 4.48 14.57 7.87
N PHE A 42 3.55 14.72 6.94
CA PHE A 42 2.17 14.27 7.18
C PHE A 42 2.08 12.74 7.22
N ASP A 43 2.90 12.04 6.45
CA ASP A 43 2.86 10.58 6.39
C ASP A 43 3.96 10.03 7.31
N ASN A 44 3.57 9.06 8.15
CA ASN A 44 4.50 8.30 8.97
C ASN A 44 5.10 7.18 8.11
N ARG A 45 6.27 6.65 8.49
CA ARG A 45 6.98 5.57 7.77
C ARG A 45 7.40 5.99 6.36
N ARG A 46 8.25 7.01 6.32
CA ARG A 46 8.95 7.47 5.14
C ARG A 46 10.13 6.52 4.84
N GLU A 47 10.36 6.26 3.56
CA GLU A 47 11.50 5.46 3.06
C GLU A 47 12.69 6.34 2.68
N THR A 48 12.39 7.54 2.18
CA THR A 48 13.39 8.54 1.85
C THR A 48 14.08 9.03 3.12
N ASP A 49 15.38 9.31 3.05
CA ASP A 49 16.15 9.96 4.12
C ASP A 49 16.57 11.35 3.63
N PHE A 50 16.27 12.41 4.38
CA PHE A 50 16.52 13.79 3.97
C PHE A 50 17.97 14.22 4.17
N THR A 51 18.78 13.43 4.89
CA THR A 51 20.20 13.73 5.11
C THR A 51 21.09 13.28 3.95
N THR A 52 20.59 12.42 3.06
CA THR A 52 21.37 11.81 1.97
C THR A 52 20.80 12.07 0.57
N VAL A 53 19.55 12.53 0.48
CA VAL A 53 18.80 12.63 -0.77
C VAL A 53 19.03 13.93 -1.52
N SER A 54 18.93 13.86 -2.86
CA SER A 54 19.02 14.98 -3.79
C SER A 54 17.76 15.13 -4.64
N ALA A 55 17.65 16.27 -5.35
CA ALA A 55 16.50 16.65 -6.16
C ALA A 55 16.01 15.49 -7.06
N PRO A 56 14.69 15.26 -7.18
CA PRO A 56 13.58 16.12 -6.73
C PRO A 56 13.05 15.81 -5.33
N LEU A 57 13.61 14.81 -4.66
CA LEU A 57 13.25 14.43 -3.30
C LEU A 57 14.02 15.30 -2.30
N GLY A 58 13.46 15.52 -1.11
CA GLY A 58 14.07 16.38 -0.10
C GLY A 58 13.12 17.44 0.45
N VAL A 59 13.69 18.31 1.29
CA VAL A 59 12.97 19.42 1.94
C VAL A 59 13.11 20.69 1.12
N TRP A 60 12.01 21.39 0.92
CA TRP A 60 11.91 22.63 0.18
C TRP A 60 11.50 23.75 1.14
N VAL A 61 12.23 24.87 1.12
CA VAL A 61 11.89 26.08 1.85
C VAL A 61 11.57 27.16 0.82
N ASN A 62 10.34 27.69 0.85
CA ASN A 62 9.86 28.69 -0.10
C ASN A 62 10.13 28.33 -1.58
N GLY A 63 9.92 27.05 -1.93
CA GLY A 63 10.13 26.53 -3.29
C GLY A 63 11.60 26.28 -3.70
N THR A 64 12.57 26.53 -2.81
CA THR A 64 13.99 26.21 -3.03
C THR A 64 14.37 24.93 -2.31
N LEU A 65 15.02 24.00 -3.00
CA LEU A 65 15.49 22.75 -2.39
C LEU A 65 16.60 23.06 -1.39
N LEU A 66 16.39 22.63 -0.15
CA LEU A 66 17.41 22.69 0.88
C LEU A 66 18.47 21.61 0.60
N ALA A 67 19.75 21.99 0.69
CA ALA A 67 20.83 21.01 0.60
C ALA A 67 20.71 19.98 1.73
N ALA A 68 21.17 18.75 1.50
CA ALA A 68 21.09 17.68 2.49
C ALA A 68 21.78 18.04 3.83
N SER A 69 22.85 18.85 3.79
CA SER A 69 23.52 19.39 4.99
C SER A 69 22.67 20.39 5.79
N GLY A 70 21.57 20.87 5.22
CA GLY A 70 20.59 21.73 5.88
C GLY A 70 19.64 20.96 6.80
N VAL A 71 19.66 19.63 6.79
CA VAL A 71 18.91 18.77 7.72
C VAL A 71 19.90 18.15 8.71
N THR A 72 19.77 18.48 9.99
CA THR A 72 20.69 18.02 11.05
C THR A 72 20.34 16.64 11.59
N THR A 73 19.05 16.32 11.64
CA THR A 73 18.57 15.04 12.16
C THR A 73 17.29 14.65 11.44
N ASP A 74 17.13 13.37 11.15
CA ASP A 74 15.98 12.85 10.43
C ASP A 74 15.52 11.52 11.04
N TYR A 75 14.21 11.39 11.24
CA TYR A 75 13.54 10.21 11.79
C TYR A 75 12.49 9.69 10.81
N PRO A 76 12.87 8.86 9.82
CA PRO A 76 11.98 8.40 8.76
C PRO A 76 10.73 7.65 9.26
N THR A 77 10.83 6.94 10.39
CA THR A 77 9.73 6.15 10.96
C THR A 77 8.63 7.03 11.55
N SER A 78 8.99 8.11 12.27
CA SER A 78 8.04 9.04 12.88
C SER A 78 7.67 10.21 11.97
N GLY A 79 8.46 10.45 10.91
CA GLY A 79 8.31 11.59 10.00
C GLY A 79 8.90 12.89 10.54
N ASP A 80 9.54 12.87 11.71
CA ASP A 80 10.12 14.07 12.32
C ASP A 80 11.51 14.35 11.74
N PHE A 81 11.82 15.61 11.48
CA PHE A 81 13.14 16.04 11.04
C PHE A 81 13.47 17.43 11.59
N VAL A 82 14.77 17.72 11.69
CA VAL A 82 15.30 18.97 12.23
C VAL A 82 16.13 19.66 11.19
N LEU A 83 15.84 20.94 10.95
CA LEU A 83 16.63 21.81 10.08
C LEU A 83 17.82 22.41 10.83
N ALA A 84 18.92 22.61 10.13
CA ALA A 84 20.12 23.26 10.65
C ALA A 84 19.88 24.74 10.99
N ALA A 85 18.99 25.40 10.24
CA ALA A 85 18.59 26.78 10.45
C ALA A 85 17.06 26.89 10.43
N ALA A 86 16.51 27.70 11.33
CA ALA A 86 15.08 27.97 11.36
C ALA A 86 14.68 28.80 10.13
N PRO A 87 13.63 28.43 9.39
CA PRO A 87 13.09 29.25 8.31
C PRO A 87 12.56 30.58 8.84
N ALA A 88 12.65 31.64 8.03
CA ALA A 88 12.21 32.97 8.43
C ALA A 88 10.69 33.01 8.65
N ASN A 89 10.22 33.91 9.53
CA ASN A 89 8.80 34.03 9.81
C ASN A 89 8.00 34.35 8.53
N GLY A 90 6.96 33.55 8.26
CA GLY A 90 6.14 33.65 7.05
C GLY A 90 6.61 32.80 5.87
N GLU A 91 7.75 32.10 5.98
CA GLU A 91 8.12 31.07 5.01
C GLU A 91 7.27 29.80 5.18
N TYR A 92 7.32 28.92 4.20
CA TYR A 92 6.67 27.61 4.25
C TYR A 92 7.67 26.50 3.94
N VAL A 93 7.52 25.39 4.65
CA VAL A 93 8.34 24.18 4.50
C VAL A 93 7.52 23.09 3.85
N GLU A 94 8.03 22.55 2.75
CA GLU A 94 7.46 21.46 1.99
C GLU A 94 8.46 20.30 1.93
N ALA A 95 7.98 19.08 1.74
CA ALA A 95 8.84 17.93 1.54
C ALA A 95 8.33 17.03 0.42
N SER A 96 9.28 16.45 -0.31
CA SER A 96 9.03 15.42 -1.33
C SER A 96 9.68 14.10 -0.88
N TYR A 97 8.89 13.04 -0.76
CA TYR A 97 9.35 11.76 -0.23
C TYR A 97 8.49 10.57 -0.66
N TYR A 98 9.09 9.38 -0.62
CA TYR A 98 8.37 8.11 -0.70
C TYR A 98 8.01 7.61 0.70
N TYR A 99 6.83 7.01 0.82
CA TYR A 99 6.35 6.42 2.07
C TYR A 99 5.71 5.06 1.83
N ARG A 100 5.56 4.27 2.89
CA ARG A 100 4.87 2.98 2.84
C ARG A 100 3.78 2.92 3.90
N TRP A 101 2.69 2.22 3.62
CA TRP A 101 1.65 2.03 4.63
C TRP A 101 2.04 0.94 5.63
N PHE A 102 2.71 -0.12 5.18
CA PHE A 102 3.00 -1.30 6.00
C PHE A 102 4.50 -1.51 6.19
N LEU A 103 4.85 -2.04 7.37
CA LEU A 103 6.19 -2.56 7.63
C LEU A 103 6.24 -4.03 7.23
N ASP A 104 7.44 -4.54 6.95
CA ASP A 104 7.64 -5.93 6.54
C ASP A 104 7.13 -6.91 7.60
N THR A 105 7.36 -6.58 8.86
CA THR A 105 6.85 -7.34 10.01
C THR A 105 5.32 -7.37 10.09
N GLU A 106 4.63 -6.33 9.61
CA GLU A 106 3.16 -6.34 9.53
C GLU A 106 2.68 -7.19 8.36
N LEU A 107 3.36 -7.12 7.21
CA LEU A 107 3.03 -7.93 6.04
C LEU A 107 3.21 -9.43 6.32
N GLU A 108 4.28 -9.80 7.03
CA GLU A 108 4.51 -11.17 7.49
C GLU A 108 3.38 -11.64 8.42
N GLN A 109 2.93 -10.80 9.35
CA GLN A 109 1.80 -11.13 10.22
C GLN A 109 0.51 -11.36 9.43
N PHE A 110 0.22 -10.56 8.40
CA PHE A 110 -0.95 -10.79 7.56
C PHE A 110 -0.87 -12.09 6.77
N LEU A 111 0.33 -12.46 6.28
CA LEU A 111 0.56 -13.74 5.63
C LEU A 111 0.32 -14.92 6.57
N VAL A 112 0.75 -14.80 7.83
CA VAL A 112 0.49 -15.79 8.89
C VAL A 112 -1.02 -15.91 9.15
N SER A 113 -1.74 -14.80 9.30
CA SER A 113 -3.20 -14.82 9.44
C SER A 113 -3.88 -15.50 8.25
N GLY A 114 -3.39 -15.26 7.03
CA GLY A 114 -3.88 -15.90 5.82
C GLY A 114 -3.63 -17.41 5.76
N SER A 115 -2.49 -17.90 6.26
CA SER A 115 -2.19 -19.33 6.33
C SER A 115 -2.98 -20.03 7.43
N GLU A 116 -3.18 -19.36 8.57
CA GLU A 116 -4.00 -19.86 9.67
C GLU A 116 -5.48 -19.97 9.28
N TRP A 117 -5.99 -19.01 8.51
CA TRP A 117 -7.37 -19.04 8.00
C TRP A 117 -7.65 -20.28 7.13
N LEU A 118 -6.63 -20.77 6.41
CA LEU A 118 -6.72 -22.02 5.64
C LEU A 118 -6.51 -23.29 6.47
N ALA A 119 -6.29 -23.16 7.79
CA ALA A 119 -5.97 -24.25 8.72
C ALA A 119 -4.66 -25.00 8.37
N LEU A 120 -3.71 -24.34 7.71
CA LEU A 120 -2.42 -24.92 7.30
C LEU A 120 -1.26 -24.51 8.22
N GLY A 121 -1.55 -23.91 9.37
CA GLY A 121 -0.57 -23.42 10.33
C GLY A 121 -0.03 -22.03 9.98
N SER A 122 1.09 -21.64 10.61
CA SER A 122 1.68 -20.31 10.49
C SER A 122 2.69 -20.16 9.34
N ASP A 123 3.02 -21.25 8.65
CA ASP A 123 4.02 -21.26 7.58
C ASP A 123 3.34 -21.17 6.21
N TYR A 124 3.44 -19.99 5.59
CA TYR A 124 2.89 -19.74 4.25
C TYR A 124 3.49 -20.67 3.19
N THR A 125 4.74 -21.12 3.34
CA THR A 125 5.39 -21.97 2.34
C THR A 125 4.74 -23.35 2.22
N GLN A 126 4.05 -23.80 3.27
CA GLN A 126 3.31 -25.06 3.33
C GLN A 126 1.94 -24.98 2.66
N VAL A 127 1.48 -23.78 2.28
CA VAL A 127 0.23 -23.61 1.55
C VAL A 127 0.37 -24.18 0.14
N SER A 128 -0.56 -25.06 -0.23
CA SER A 128 -0.61 -25.67 -1.56
C SER A 128 -0.75 -24.61 -2.65
N GLU A 129 -0.14 -24.83 -3.81
CA GLU A 129 -0.07 -23.83 -4.88
C GLU A 129 -1.45 -23.30 -5.31
N GLY A 130 -2.47 -24.15 -5.32
CA GLY A 130 -3.85 -23.76 -5.65
C GLY A 130 -4.54 -22.89 -4.60
N LEU A 131 -4.11 -22.95 -3.33
CA LEU A 131 -4.67 -22.16 -2.23
C LEU A 131 -3.88 -20.87 -1.93
N ARG A 132 -2.63 -20.75 -2.42
CA ARG A 132 -1.79 -19.56 -2.23
C ARG A 132 -2.47 -18.25 -2.66
N PRO A 133 -3.15 -18.16 -3.82
CA PRO A 133 -3.85 -16.93 -4.19
C PRO A 133 -4.97 -16.57 -3.20
N GLY A 134 -5.63 -17.57 -2.60
CA GLY A 134 -6.64 -17.35 -1.56
C GLY A 134 -6.03 -16.79 -0.28
N ALA A 135 -4.93 -17.38 0.19
CA ALA A 135 -4.19 -16.88 1.35
C ALA A 135 -3.68 -15.45 1.15
N LEU A 136 -3.14 -15.13 -0.03
CA LEU A 136 -2.67 -13.78 -0.36
C LEU A 136 -3.80 -12.76 -0.34
N LYS A 137 -4.96 -13.09 -0.93
CA LYS A 137 -6.12 -12.20 -0.93
C LYS A 137 -6.69 -12.01 0.48
N TYR A 138 -6.66 -13.04 1.31
CA TYR A 138 -7.01 -12.92 2.72
C TYR A 138 -6.02 -12.02 3.47
N ALA A 139 -4.72 -12.19 3.27
CA ALA A 139 -3.72 -11.29 3.86
C ALA A 139 -3.92 -9.83 3.41
N ALA A 140 -4.27 -9.61 2.14
CA ALA A 140 -4.58 -8.29 1.62
C ALA A 140 -5.84 -7.67 2.25
N SER A 141 -6.89 -8.46 2.53
CA SER A 141 -8.10 -7.95 3.19
C SER A 141 -7.81 -7.45 4.61
N GLU A 142 -7.03 -8.22 5.38
CA GLU A 142 -6.58 -7.82 6.72
C GLU A 142 -5.72 -6.54 6.68
N ALA A 143 -4.84 -6.42 5.68
CA ALA A 143 -4.04 -5.22 5.49
C ALA A 143 -4.91 -3.98 5.25
N TYR A 144 -5.86 -4.05 4.31
CA TYR A 144 -6.78 -2.93 4.03
C TYR A 144 -7.72 -2.62 5.21
N GLN A 145 -8.16 -3.63 5.95
CA GLN A 145 -8.95 -3.44 7.17
C GLN A 145 -8.15 -2.67 8.23
N LYS A 146 -6.88 -3.04 8.46
CA LYS A 146 -5.99 -2.31 9.38
C LYS A 146 -5.75 -0.88 8.91
N LEU A 147 -5.60 -0.67 7.60
CA LEU A 147 -5.43 0.66 7.02
C LEU A 147 -6.68 1.54 7.24
N ALA A 148 -7.87 1.00 6.99
CA ALA A 148 -9.13 1.69 7.23
C ALA A 148 -9.28 2.10 8.71
N VAL A 149 -8.96 1.21 9.65
CA VAL A 149 -8.95 1.51 11.09
C VAL A 149 -7.94 2.60 11.43
N ARG A 150 -6.74 2.56 10.85
CA ARG A 150 -5.69 3.58 11.07
C ARG A 150 -6.13 4.95 10.57
N LEU A 151 -6.75 5.02 9.39
CA LEU A 151 -7.27 6.26 8.81
C LEU A 151 -8.45 6.80 9.62
N SER A 152 -9.35 5.94 10.09
CA SER A 152 -10.46 6.33 10.97
C SER A 152 -9.96 6.90 12.30
N ARG A 153 -8.92 6.29 12.89
CA ARG A 153 -8.26 6.82 14.08
C ARG A 153 -7.63 8.19 13.81
N ARG A 154 -6.94 8.34 12.69
CA ARG A 154 -6.33 9.61 12.27
C ARG A 154 -7.36 10.71 12.06
N LEU A 155 -8.52 10.39 11.49
CA LEU A 155 -9.63 11.34 11.34
C LEU A 155 -10.15 11.80 12.71
N SER A 156 -10.23 10.88 13.67
CA SER A 156 -10.69 11.18 15.03
C SER A 156 -9.68 12.04 15.80
N GLU A 157 -8.38 11.76 15.63
CA GLU A 157 -7.29 12.53 16.24
C GLU A 157 -7.08 13.89 15.54
N GLY A 158 -7.46 14.01 14.26
CA GLY A 158 -7.17 15.14 13.37
C GLY A 158 -8.06 16.38 13.51
N PHE A 159 -9.00 16.44 14.46
CA PHE A 159 -9.93 17.57 14.62
C PHE A 159 -9.27 18.92 15.03
N MET A 160 -7.93 19.04 15.07
CA MET A 160 -7.22 20.28 15.38
C MET A 160 -6.21 20.76 14.31
N LEU A 161 -6.13 20.13 13.14
CA LEU A 161 -5.20 20.59 12.08
C LEU A 161 -5.94 21.38 10.99
N ASN A 162 -5.58 22.66 10.84
CA ASN A 162 -6.08 23.60 9.82
C ASN A 162 -5.84 23.17 8.35
N ASP A 163 -5.18 22.03 8.13
CA ASP A 163 -4.83 21.48 6.81
C ASP A 163 -5.35 20.03 6.62
N ALA A 164 -6.29 19.59 7.46
CA ALA A 164 -6.96 18.30 7.25
C ALA A 164 -7.74 18.35 5.91
N PRO A 165 -7.64 17.31 5.05
CA PRO A 165 -8.51 17.22 3.87
C PRO A 165 -9.96 17.32 4.33
N ALA A 166 -10.83 17.92 3.51
CA ALA A 166 -12.26 18.04 3.84
C ALA A 166 -12.77 16.72 4.44
N VAL A 167 -13.47 16.79 5.57
CA VAL A 167 -13.88 15.61 6.36
C VAL A 167 -14.55 14.54 5.48
N ASP A 168 -15.27 14.98 4.45
CA ASP A 168 -15.90 14.14 3.44
C ASP A 168 -14.90 13.29 2.63
N THR A 169 -13.73 13.82 2.28
CA THR A 169 -12.70 13.11 1.50
C THR A 169 -12.05 11.98 2.30
N VAL A 170 -11.69 12.23 3.55
CA VAL A 170 -11.06 11.19 4.41
C VAL A 170 -12.10 10.15 4.84
N GLY A 171 -13.34 10.56 5.12
CA GLY A 171 -14.45 9.64 5.40
C GLY A 171 -14.70 8.68 4.24
N LYS A 172 -14.70 9.19 2.99
CA LYS A 172 -14.81 8.38 1.77
C LYS A 172 -13.67 7.36 1.65
N MET A 173 -12.43 7.77 1.89
CA MET A 173 -11.29 6.85 1.87
C MET A 173 -11.44 5.69 2.86
N VAL A 174 -11.90 5.97 4.09
CA VAL A 174 -12.15 4.91 5.09
C VAL A 174 -13.18 3.91 4.57
N THR A 175 -14.27 4.39 3.98
CA THR A 175 -15.32 3.52 3.42
C THR A 175 -14.82 2.72 2.21
N GLU A 176 -14.03 3.33 1.32
CA GLU A 176 -13.48 2.68 0.13
C GLU A 176 -12.50 1.58 0.50
N TYR A 177 -11.55 1.84 1.42
CA TYR A 177 -10.64 0.80 1.88
C TYR A 177 -11.36 -0.33 2.63
N GLY A 178 -12.43 -0.01 3.36
CA GLY A 178 -13.31 -1.03 3.94
C GLY A 178 -13.98 -1.92 2.88
N GLN A 179 -14.48 -1.33 1.79
CA GLN A 179 -15.07 -2.09 0.68
C GLN A 179 -14.03 -2.93 -0.08
N ILE A 180 -12.82 -2.40 -0.29
CA ILE A 180 -11.70 -3.13 -0.89
C ILE A 180 -11.35 -4.35 -0.03
N ALA A 181 -11.27 -4.17 1.29
CA ALA A 181 -11.02 -5.28 2.22
C ALA A 181 -12.08 -6.38 2.10
N LEU A 182 -13.36 -6.01 2.08
CA LEU A 182 -14.46 -6.97 1.92
C LEU A 182 -14.36 -7.73 0.59
N LYS A 183 -14.11 -7.02 -0.51
CA LYS A 183 -13.97 -7.63 -1.84
C LYS A 183 -12.81 -8.63 -1.89
N TYR A 184 -11.66 -8.29 -1.30
CA TYR A 184 -10.53 -9.22 -1.21
C TYR A 184 -10.86 -10.47 -0.39
N ARG A 185 -11.63 -10.31 0.69
CA ARG A 185 -12.10 -11.42 1.51
C ARG A 185 -13.07 -12.33 0.74
N GLU A 186 -14.05 -11.75 0.06
CA GLU A 186 -15.01 -12.50 -0.78
C GLU A 186 -14.28 -13.28 -1.89
N ASP A 187 -13.32 -12.65 -2.55
CA ASP A 187 -12.49 -13.30 -3.55
C ASP A 187 -11.63 -14.43 -2.96
N ALA A 188 -11.10 -14.26 -1.74
CA ALA A 188 -10.33 -15.29 -1.05
C ALA A 188 -11.20 -16.51 -0.74
N GLU A 189 -12.39 -16.28 -0.19
CA GLU A 189 -13.40 -17.32 0.09
C GLU A 189 -13.78 -18.06 -1.20
N LYS A 190 -14.03 -17.33 -2.29
CA LYS A 190 -14.31 -17.92 -3.59
C LYS A 190 -13.18 -18.81 -4.11
N VAL A 191 -11.92 -18.37 -4.01
CA VAL A 191 -10.76 -19.18 -4.45
C VAL A 191 -10.64 -20.45 -3.61
N ARG A 192 -10.83 -20.35 -2.29
CA ARG A 192 -10.82 -21.49 -1.38
C ARG A 192 -11.95 -22.47 -1.72
N ASP A 193 -13.15 -21.96 -1.91
CA ASP A 193 -14.33 -22.77 -2.19
C ASP A 193 -14.25 -23.41 -3.59
N ASP A 194 -13.71 -22.71 -4.60
CA ASP A 194 -13.41 -23.26 -5.94
C ASP A 194 -12.31 -24.34 -5.91
N PHE A 195 -11.39 -24.29 -4.95
CA PHE A 195 -10.36 -25.31 -4.76
C PHE A 195 -10.94 -26.59 -4.14
N TYR A 196 -11.80 -26.45 -3.11
CA TYR A 196 -12.42 -27.59 -2.44
C TYR A 196 -13.63 -28.15 -3.18
N SER A 197 -14.40 -27.31 -3.86
CA SER A 197 -15.47 -27.74 -4.76
C SER A 197 -14.85 -28.15 -6.11
N ARG A 198 -15.04 -29.40 -6.53
CA ARG A 198 -14.45 -29.96 -7.77
C ARG A 198 -14.90 -29.27 -9.07
N SER A 199 -15.63 -28.16 -9.00
CA SER A 199 -16.18 -27.39 -10.13
C SER A 199 -15.13 -26.54 -10.87
N GLY A 200 -13.97 -26.24 -10.27
CA GLY A 200 -12.85 -25.60 -10.95
C GLY A 200 -12.19 -26.48 -12.03
N GLN A 201 -12.11 -27.79 -11.80
CA GLN A 201 -11.59 -28.75 -12.79
C GLN A 201 -12.50 -28.88 -14.02
N GLN A 202 -13.82 -28.74 -13.86
CA GLN A 202 -14.76 -28.75 -15.00
C GLN A 202 -14.69 -27.48 -15.86
N LYS A 203 -14.09 -26.39 -15.36
CA LYS A 203 -13.94 -25.12 -16.09
C LYS A 203 -12.56 -24.92 -16.72
N GLN A 204 -11.60 -25.82 -16.50
CA GLN A 204 -10.43 -25.86 -17.37
C GLN A 204 -10.91 -26.15 -18.79
N PRO A 205 -10.51 -25.37 -19.81
CA PRO A 205 -10.87 -25.69 -21.17
C PRO A 205 -10.27 -27.06 -21.50
N LEU A 206 -11.11 -28.09 -21.44
CA LEU A 206 -10.79 -29.40 -21.98
C LEU A 206 -10.41 -29.16 -23.44
N PHE A 207 -9.16 -29.44 -23.77
CA PHE A 207 -8.53 -29.40 -25.10
C PHE A 207 -9.48 -29.12 -26.28
N GLY A 208 -9.17 -28.06 -27.02
CA GLY A 208 -9.96 -27.53 -28.13
C GLY A 208 -10.52 -28.59 -29.07
N PHE A 209 -11.86 -28.68 -29.09
CA PHE A 209 -12.56 -29.27 -30.22
C PHE A 209 -12.41 -28.31 -31.40
N VAL A 210 -11.41 -28.55 -32.25
CA VAL A 210 -11.46 -28.06 -33.63
C VAL A 210 -12.71 -28.70 -34.24
N LEU A 211 -13.79 -27.92 -34.35
CA LEU A 211 -14.98 -28.31 -35.09
C LEU A 211 -14.56 -28.45 -36.56
N GLY A 212 -14.23 -29.68 -36.95
CA GLY A 212 -14.02 -30.05 -38.35
C GLY A 212 -15.30 -29.76 -39.13
N ARG A 213 -15.32 -28.65 -39.88
CA ARG A 213 -16.44 -28.29 -40.73
C ARG A 213 -16.42 -29.20 -41.95
N ILE A 214 -17.24 -30.25 -41.94
CA ILE A 214 -17.46 -31.07 -43.13
C ILE A 214 -18.18 -30.18 -44.16
N LYS A 215 -17.58 -30.04 -45.35
CA LYS A 215 -18.18 -29.30 -46.46
C LYS A 215 -19.21 -30.23 -47.11
N ASP A 216 -20.48 -29.84 -47.11
CA ASP A 216 -21.53 -30.57 -47.83
C ASP A 216 -21.22 -30.54 -49.33
N ASN A 217 -20.78 -31.68 -49.88
CA ASN A 217 -20.66 -31.86 -51.32
C ASN A 217 -22.03 -32.22 -51.86
N VAL A 218 -22.74 -31.22 -52.41
CA VAL A 218 -23.98 -31.45 -53.17
C VAL A 218 -23.63 -32.24 -54.45
N PRO A 219 -24.32 -33.35 -54.77
CA PRO A 219 -24.06 -34.11 -55.98
C PRO A 219 -24.34 -33.25 -57.22
N LYS A 220 -23.42 -33.25 -58.18
CA LYS A 220 -23.65 -32.61 -59.49
C LYS A 220 -24.71 -33.41 -60.25
N GLN A 221 -25.80 -32.75 -60.62
CA GLN A 221 -26.67 -33.19 -61.71
C GLN A 221 -26.02 -32.90 -63.06
#